data_AF-A0A346PT58-F1
#
_entry.id   AF-A0A346PT58-F1
#
_cell.length_a   1.000
_cell.length_b   1.000
_cell.length_c   1.000
_cell.angle_alpha   90.00
_cell.angle_beta   90.00
_cell.angle_gamma   90.00
#
_symmetry.space_group_name_H-M   'P 1'
#
loop_
_entity.id
_entity.type
_entity.pdbx_description
1 polymer ?
#
loop_
_entity_poly.entity_id
_entity_poly.type
_entity_poly.pdbx_seq_one_letter_code
_entity_poly.pdbx_strand_id
1 'polypeptide(L)'
;MVNSFDSDESVVSLDDLDSLASLDTASESFEPAEDVSLEHLGLELVRHRHDRINELYYEAGCSDAAAEAVALAELGLTPAWISTLMTATGRSNVSAQTVATLIEECTV
;
A
#
# COMPACT_ATOMS: atom_id res chain seq x y z
N MET A 1 11.73 25.82 -30.05
CA MET A 1 12.75 25.23 -29.15
C MET A 1 11.98 24.48 -28.10
N VAL A 2 12.15 23.16 -28.05
CA VAL A 2 11.37 22.22 -27.22
C VAL A 2 12.18 21.87 -25.97
N ASN A 3 11.45 21.78 -24.86
CA ASN A 3 11.64 21.03 -23.60
C ASN A 3 12.90 21.22 -22.75
N SER A 4 12.67 21.43 -21.45
CA SER A 4 12.91 20.41 -20.42
C SER A 4 12.13 20.77 -19.15
N PHE A 5 10.99 20.11 -18.95
CA PHE A 5 10.33 19.95 -17.66
C PHE A 5 10.44 18.47 -17.34
N ASP A 6 11.56 18.08 -16.71
CA ASP A 6 11.72 16.75 -16.14
C ASP A 6 11.07 16.76 -14.76
N SER A 7 9.77 16.45 -14.77
CA SER A 7 9.12 15.89 -13.59
C SER A 7 9.31 14.37 -13.68
N ASP A 8 10.29 13.88 -12.94
CA ASP A 8 10.38 12.48 -12.52
C ASP A 8 9.15 12.16 -11.65
N GLU A 9 8.03 11.88 -12.30
CA GLU A 9 6.92 11.16 -11.70
C GLU A 9 7.23 9.68 -11.87
N SER A 10 8.05 9.15 -10.96
CA SER A 10 8.31 7.71 -10.83
C SER A 10 7.04 7.05 -10.29
N VAL A 11 6.09 6.78 -11.18
CA VAL A 11 4.95 5.90 -10.91
C VAL A 11 5.49 4.49 -10.74
N VAL A 12 5.49 3.99 -9.50
CA VAL A 12 5.75 2.56 -9.24
C VAL A 12 4.59 1.78 -9.88
N SER A 13 4.88 1.06 -10.96
CA SER A 13 3.89 0.28 -11.69
C SER A 13 3.44 -0.91 -10.85
N LEU A 14 2.13 -1.19 -10.84
CA LEU A 14 1.59 -2.42 -10.21
C LEU A 14 2.16 -3.71 -10.82
N ASP A 15 2.67 -3.66 -12.06
CA ASP A 15 3.42 -4.74 -12.70
C ASP A 15 4.76 -5.08 -12.00
N ASP A 16 5.38 -4.13 -11.27
CA ASP A 16 6.64 -4.37 -10.57
C ASP A 16 6.48 -5.22 -9.30
N LEU A 17 5.28 -5.26 -8.73
CA LEU A 17 4.98 -6.08 -7.55
C LEU A 17 4.87 -7.57 -7.87
N ASP A 18 4.47 -7.94 -9.09
CA ASP A 18 4.37 -9.34 -9.52
C ASP A 18 5.76 -9.94 -9.82
N SER A 19 6.72 -9.10 -10.24
CA SER A 19 8.10 -9.51 -10.53
C SER A 19 8.91 -9.88 -9.28
N LEU A 20 8.55 -9.40 -8.09
CA LEU A 20 9.21 -9.77 -6.83
C LEU A 20 8.89 -11.21 -6.38
N ALA A 21 7.84 -11.83 -6.92
CA ALA A 21 7.46 -13.21 -6.59
C ALA A 21 8.17 -14.26 -7.46
N SER A 22 8.93 -13.86 -8.49
CA SER A 22 9.45 -14.77 -9.54
C SER A 22 10.94 -14.62 -9.85
N LEU A 23 11.78 -14.22 -8.89
CA LEU A 23 13.23 -14.10 -9.09
C LEU A 23 13.98 -15.36 -8.61
N ASP A 24 13.84 -16.44 -9.38
CA ASP A 24 14.82 -17.54 -9.42
C ASP A 24 15.79 -17.28 -10.59
N THR A 25 17.06 -17.06 -10.26
CA THR A 25 18.25 -17.13 -11.13
C THR A 25 18.33 -16.22 -12.37
N ALA A 26 18.93 -15.03 -12.21
CA ALA A 26 19.93 -14.51 -13.15
C ALA A 26 20.73 -13.36 -12.53
N SER A 27 22.04 -13.54 -12.40
CA SER A 27 22.99 -12.50 -12.01
C SER A 27 23.13 -11.44 -13.09
N GLU A 28 22.52 -10.28 -12.87
CA GLU A 28 23.08 -8.99 -13.29
C GLU A 28 23.12 -8.09 -12.05
N SER A 29 24.23 -7.40 -11.85
CA SER A 29 24.50 -6.59 -10.66
C SER A 29 23.54 -5.40 -10.60
N PHE A 30 22.42 -5.61 -9.92
CA PHE A 30 21.53 -4.56 -9.45
C PHE A 30 22.16 -4.00 -8.17
N GLU A 31 22.72 -2.80 -8.24
CA GLU A 31 22.99 -2.04 -7.02
C GLU A 31 21.63 -1.90 -6.30
N PRO A 32 21.50 -2.30 -5.02
CA PRO A 32 20.23 -2.20 -4.31
C PRO A 32 19.91 -0.71 -4.15
N ALA A 33 19.04 -0.20 -5.02
CA ALA A 33 18.49 1.13 -4.91
C ALA A 33 17.58 1.15 -3.67
N GLU A 34 18.13 1.69 -2.59
CA GLU A 34 17.51 2.06 -1.31
C GLU A 34 16.65 0.97 -0.63
N ASP A 35 17.03 0.58 0.59
CA ASP A 35 16.16 -0.20 1.49
C ASP A 35 14.86 0.59 1.76
N VAL A 36 13.83 0.44 0.93
CA VAL A 36 12.52 1.06 1.13
C VAL A 36 11.95 0.49 2.43
N SER A 37 11.86 1.34 3.45
CA SER A 37 11.31 0.92 4.73
C SER A 37 9.83 0.55 4.56
N LEU A 38 9.34 -0.42 5.33
CA LEU A 38 7.92 -0.79 5.34
C LEU A 38 7.01 0.42 5.68
N GLU A 39 7.54 1.36 6.46
CA GLU A 39 6.88 2.63 6.75
C GLU A 39 6.73 3.48 5.48
N HIS A 40 7.81 3.65 4.70
CA HIS A 40 7.75 4.41 3.44
C HIS A 40 6.79 3.77 2.44
N LEU A 41 6.89 2.46 2.24
CA LEU A 41 5.95 1.71 1.38
C LEU A 41 4.50 1.89 1.86
N GLY A 42 4.25 1.75 3.16
CA GLY A 42 2.92 1.93 3.73
C GLY A 42 2.37 3.34 3.50
N LEU A 43 3.18 4.37 3.72
CA LEU A 43 2.79 5.76 3.49
C LEU A 43 2.53 6.06 2.02
N GLU A 44 3.31 5.48 1.10
CA GLU A 44 3.09 5.64 -0.33
C GLU A 44 1.78 4.98 -0.79
N LEU A 45 1.48 3.78 -0.30
CA LEU A 45 0.22 3.10 -0.60
C LEU A 45 -0.99 3.86 -0.05
N VAL A 46 -0.90 4.35 1.19
CA VAL A 46 -1.96 5.19 1.79
C VAL A 46 -2.13 6.48 0.99
N ARG A 47 -1.04 7.13 0.58
CA ARG A 47 -1.08 8.34 -0.26
C ARG A 47 -1.72 8.05 -1.62
N HIS A 48 -1.34 6.95 -2.27
CA HIS A 48 -1.89 6.53 -3.56
C HIS A 48 -3.39 6.22 -3.47
N ARG A 49 -3.86 5.73 -2.32
CA ARG A 49 -5.27 5.38 -2.08
C ARG A 49 -6.05 6.46 -1.30
N HIS A 50 -5.48 7.63 -1.09
CA HIS A 50 -6.03 8.67 -0.22
C HIS A 50 -7.47 9.06 -0.58
N ASP A 51 -7.78 9.24 -1.87
CA ASP A 51 -9.13 9.60 -2.29
C ASP A 51 -10.14 8.48 -2.05
N ARG A 52 -9.71 7.23 -2.26
CA ARG A 52 -10.52 6.05 -1.97
C ARG A 52 -10.76 5.89 -0.47
N ILE A 53 -9.75 6.13 0.35
CA ILE A 53 -9.86 6.12 1.82
C ILE A 53 -10.86 7.20 2.27
N ASN A 54 -10.79 8.40 1.71
CA ASN A 54 -11.73 9.46 2.03
C ASN A 54 -13.16 9.15 1.59
N GLU A 55 -13.36 8.54 0.42
CA GLU A 55 -14.68 8.08 -0.02
C GLU A 55 -15.27 7.08 0.98
N LEU A 56 -14.49 6.06 1.37
CA LEU A 56 -14.91 5.07 2.36
C LEU A 56 -15.22 5.71 3.73
N TYR A 57 -14.41 6.68 4.16
CA TYR A 57 -14.59 7.36 5.43
C TYR A 57 -15.83 8.28 5.44
N TYR A 58 -15.94 9.17 4.46
CA TYR A 58 -16.98 10.21 4.44
C TYR A 58 -18.29 9.74 3.81
N GLU A 59 -18.24 8.88 2.81
CA GLU A 59 -19.44 8.46 2.05
C GLU A 59 -19.98 7.12 2.53
N ALA A 60 -19.11 6.14 2.80
CA ALA A 60 -19.52 4.83 3.32
C ALA A 60 -19.60 4.79 4.86
N GLY A 61 -19.15 5.82 5.55
CA GLY A 61 -19.21 5.91 7.02
C GLY A 61 -18.29 4.93 7.74
N CYS A 62 -17.29 4.39 7.04
CA CYS A 62 -16.30 3.50 7.64
C CYS A 62 -15.43 4.24 8.65
N SER A 63 -14.93 3.54 9.66
CA SER A 63 -13.89 4.11 10.52
C SER A 63 -12.62 4.37 9.70
N ASP A 64 -11.80 5.33 10.12
CA ASP A 64 -10.52 5.66 9.49
C ASP A 64 -9.62 4.41 9.29
N ALA A 65 -9.53 3.54 10.31
CA ALA A 65 -8.80 2.28 10.20
C ALA A 65 -9.43 1.28 9.22
N ALA A 66 -10.77 1.23 9.15
CA ALA A 66 -11.46 0.33 8.24
C ALA A 66 -11.38 0.81 6.78
N ALA A 67 -11.49 2.12 6.55
CA ALA A 67 -11.30 2.73 5.24
C ALA A 67 -9.90 2.45 4.69
N GLU A 68 -8.86 2.62 5.52
CA GLU A 68 -7.47 2.27 5.16
C GLU A 68 -7.35 0.77 4.85
N ALA A 69 -7.87 -0.11 5.71
CA ALA A 69 -7.78 -1.55 5.53
C ALA A 69 -8.47 -2.04 4.24
N VAL A 70 -9.68 -1.53 3.93
CA VAL A 70 -10.41 -1.87 2.69
C VAL A 70 -9.66 -1.35 1.46
N ALA A 71 -9.19 -0.09 1.48
CA ALA A 71 -8.49 0.49 0.35
C ALA A 71 -7.19 -0.25 0.01
N LEU A 72 -6.49 -0.77 1.03
CA LEU A 72 -5.31 -1.63 0.88
C LEU A 72 -5.68 -3.06 0.45
N ALA A 73 -6.78 -3.62 0.94
CA ALA A 73 -7.27 -4.95 0.51
C ALA A 73 -7.68 -4.97 -0.96
N GLU A 74 -8.26 -3.87 -1.46
CA GLU A 74 -8.57 -3.69 -2.88
C GLU A 74 -7.32 -3.71 -3.79
N LEU A 75 -6.11 -3.53 -3.24
CA LEU A 75 -4.85 -3.73 -3.97
C LEU A 75 -4.40 -5.21 -4.00
N GLY A 76 -5.21 -6.13 -3.49
CA GLY A 76 -4.90 -7.56 -3.42
C GLY A 76 -4.02 -7.95 -2.22
N LEU A 77 -3.77 -7.03 -1.29
CA LEU A 77 -2.97 -7.32 -0.09
C LEU A 77 -3.75 -8.21 0.89
N THR A 78 -3.05 -9.17 1.49
CA THR A 78 -3.65 -10.02 2.52
C THR A 78 -3.79 -9.26 3.85
N PRO A 79 -4.72 -9.65 4.73
CA PRO A 79 -4.85 -9.03 6.04
C PRO A 79 -3.56 -9.02 6.88
N ALA A 80 -2.70 -10.02 6.70
CA ALA A 80 -1.39 -10.06 7.34
C ALA A 80 -0.47 -8.93 6.85
N TRP A 81 -0.34 -8.76 5.53
CA TRP A 81 0.45 -7.67 4.94
C TRP A 81 -0.08 -6.29 5.32
N ILE A 82 -1.40 -6.12 5.27
CA ILE A 82 -2.07 -4.88 5.68
C ILE A 82 -1.77 -4.58 7.16
N SER A 83 -1.83 -5.59 8.04
CA SER A 83 -1.51 -5.39 9.46
C SER A 83 -0.05 -4.97 9.68
N THR A 84 0.88 -5.50 8.89
CA THR A 84 2.29 -5.10 8.91
C THR A 84 2.46 -3.64 8.46
N LEU A 85 1.82 -3.24 7.38
CA LEU A 85 1.88 -1.86 6.86
C LEU A 85 1.25 -0.87 7.84
N MET A 86 0.03 -1.15 8.33
CA MET A 86 -0.66 -0.31 9.31
C MET A 86 0.15 -0.17 10.61
N THR A 87 0.83 -1.23 11.04
CA THR A 87 1.73 -1.18 12.20
C THR A 87 2.95 -0.30 11.90
N ALA A 88 3.55 -0.44 10.71
CA ALA A 88 4.69 0.36 10.29
C ALA A 88 4.35 1.86 10.14
N THR A 89 3.13 2.19 9.73
CA THR A 89 2.65 3.58 9.59
C THR A 89 2.11 4.18 10.90
N GLY A 90 2.23 3.47 12.02
CA GLY A 90 1.99 4.00 13.37
C GLY A 90 0.74 3.47 14.08
N ARG A 91 -0.06 2.59 13.48
CA ARG A 91 -1.17 1.91 14.18
C ARG A 91 -0.67 0.71 14.96
N SER A 92 -0.10 0.99 16.13
CA SER A 92 0.28 -0.06 17.08
C SER A 92 -0.94 -0.91 17.52
N ASN A 93 -0.79 -2.23 17.58
CA ASN A 93 -1.81 -3.24 17.95
C ASN A 93 -2.84 -3.62 16.87
N VAL A 94 -2.52 -3.47 15.59
CA VAL A 94 -3.33 -4.03 14.51
C VAL A 94 -2.84 -5.44 14.17
N SER A 95 -3.65 -6.45 14.48
CA SER A 95 -3.38 -7.84 14.08
C SER A 95 -4.04 -8.16 12.74
N ALA A 96 -3.60 -9.22 12.05
CA ALA A 96 -4.27 -9.70 10.83
C ALA A 96 -5.77 -10.00 11.05
N GLN A 97 -6.14 -10.49 12.23
CA GLN A 97 -7.54 -10.73 12.58
C GLN A 97 -8.30 -9.41 12.75
N THR A 98 -7.67 -8.41 13.38
CA THR A 98 -8.22 -7.06 13.49
C THR A 98 -8.49 -6.47 12.10
N VAL A 99 -7.55 -6.61 11.16
CA VAL A 99 -7.71 -6.14 9.79
C VAL A 99 -8.87 -6.85 9.09
N ALA A 100 -8.99 -8.17 9.22
CA ALA A 100 -10.10 -8.90 8.62
C ALA A 100 -11.45 -8.40 9.13
N THR A 101 -11.59 -8.19 10.45
CA THR A 101 -12.80 -7.61 11.04
C THR A 101 -13.08 -6.19 10.54
N LEU A 102 -12.05 -5.34 10.42
CA LEU A 102 -12.22 -3.99 9.89
C LEU A 102 -12.72 -3.98 8.45
N ILE A 103 -12.20 -4.88 7.60
CA ILE A 103 -12.65 -5.03 6.20
C ILE A 103 -14.11 -5.48 6.15
N GLU A 104 -14.48 -6.48 6.97
CA GLU A 104 -15.86 -6.93 7.09
C GLU A 104 -16.77 -5.78 7.52
N GLU A 105 -16.46 -5.07 8.60
CA GLU A 105 -17.27 -3.97 9.16
C GLU A 105 -17.57 -2.85 8.15
N CYS A 106 -16.65 -2.56 7.22
CA CYS A 106 -16.81 -1.50 6.23
C CYS A 106 -17.51 -1.94 4.94
N THR A 107 -17.69 -3.25 4.73
CA THR A 107 -18.28 -3.81 3.50
C THR A 107 -19.69 -4.39 3.69
N VAL A 108 -20.25 -4.36 4.91
CA VAL A 108 -21.64 -4.75 5.23
C VAL A 108 -22.62 -3.60 4.97
#